data_AF-A0A1R4G3S6-F1
#
_entry.id   AF-A0A1R4G3S6-F1
#
_cell.length_a   1.000
_cell.length_b   1.000
_cell.length_c   1.000
_cell.angle_alpha   90.00
_cell.angle_beta   90.00
_cell.angle_gamma   90.00
#
_symmetry.space_group_name_H-M   'P 1'
#
loop_
_entity.id
_entity.type
_entity.pdbx_description
1 polymer ?
#
loop_
_entity_poly.entity_id
_entity_poly.type
_entity_poly.pdbx_seq_one_letter_code
_entity_poly.pdbx_strand_id
1 'polypeptide(L)'
;MARAIALRSLSAAPRTRAQLADTLAAKDTPEEVATELLDRLEAAGLVDDAEYAGMLVRTRYAERHQGRRAIAHELRRKGVDDETAAAALAQLDDEDEHAAALEVARKKLRSTRGLDRDVRYRRTIATLGRKGFGGEVSRRALAAALAKEGEDDELGLRSVVPRRRN
;
A
#
# COMPACT_ATOMS: atom_id res chain seq x y z
N MET A 1 20.35 26.62 -14.62
CA MET A 1 18.87 26.44 -14.55
C MET A 1 18.45 25.09 -13.95
N ALA A 2 19.08 23.97 -14.30
CA ALA A 2 18.77 22.62 -13.81
C ALA A 2 18.62 22.52 -12.27
N ARG A 3 19.59 23.03 -11.50
CA ARG A 3 19.52 23.04 -10.03
C ARG A 3 18.25 23.68 -9.47
N ALA A 4 17.86 24.83 -10.00
CA ALA A 4 16.66 25.52 -9.54
C ALA A 4 15.38 24.74 -9.89
N ILE A 5 15.37 23.99 -11.00
CA ILE A 5 14.26 23.11 -11.37
C ILE A 5 14.15 21.95 -10.37
N ALA A 6 15.26 21.26 -10.09
CA ALA A 6 15.28 20.15 -9.15
C ALA A 6 14.86 20.57 -7.74
N LEU A 7 15.42 21.67 -7.23
CA LEU A 7 15.07 22.19 -5.90
C LEU A 7 13.59 22.60 -5.80
N ARG A 8 13.03 23.25 -6.84
CA ARG A 8 11.59 23.55 -6.87
C ARG A 8 10.73 22.29 -6.84
N SER A 9 11.15 21.23 -7.53
CA SER A 9 10.42 19.95 -7.54
C SER A 9 10.41 19.31 -6.15
N LEU A 10 11.56 19.30 -5.47
CA LEU A 10 11.74 18.78 -4.11
C LEU A 10 10.98 19.60 -3.06
N SER A 11 10.95 20.93 -3.19
CA SER A 11 10.18 21.78 -2.28
C SER A 11 8.67 21.61 -2.42
N ALA A 12 8.18 21.14 -3.57
CA ALA A 12 6.75 20.92 -3.79
C ALA A 12 6.27 19.56 -3.27
N ALA A 13 7.09 18.51 -3.42
CA ALA A 13 6.78 17.17 -2.92
C ALA A 13 8.06 16.30 -2.90
N PRO A 14 8.10 15.24 -2.07
CA PRO A 14 9.13 14.22 -2.16
C PRO A 14 9.22 13.63 -3.58
N ARG A 15 10.44 13.44 -4.07
CA ARG A 15 10.73 12.89 -5.40
C ARG A 15 11.81 11.83 -5.32
N THR A 16 11.69 10.82 -6.17
CA THR A 16 12.80 9.90 -6.43
C THR A 16 13.80 10.53 -7.38
N ARG A 17 15.01 9.98 -7.40
CA ARG A 17 16.06 10.34 -8.36
C ARG A 17 15.56 10.25 -9.80
N ALA A 18 14.89 9.14 -10.16
CA ALA A 18 14.33 8.93 -11.49
C ALA A 18 13.30 9.99 -11.88
N GLN A 19 12.41 10.38 -10.96
CA GLN A 19 11.42 11.43 -11.23
C GLN A 19 12.05 12.80 -11.46
N LEU A 20 13.16 13.10 -10.77
CA LEU A 20 13.91 14.32 -11.01
C LEU A 20 14.63 14.28 -12.35
N ALA A 21 15.20 13.13 -12.73
CA ALA A 21 15.79 12.93 -14.04
C ALA A 21 14.75 13.18 -15.15
N ASP A 22 13.55 12.59 -15.05
CA ASP A 22 12.44 12.82 -15.98
C ASP A 22 12.05 14.31 -16.05
N THR A 23 12.02 14.98 -14.89
CA THR A 23 11.68 16.41 -14.80
C THR A 23 12.72 17.29 -15.49
N LEU A 24 14.01 16.95 -15.36
CA LEU A 24 15.13 17.67 -15.98
C LEU A 24 15.17 17.42 -17.49
N ALA A 25 14.94 16.17 -17.92
CA ALA A 25 14.86 15.79 -19.33
C ALA A 25 13.70 16.50 -20.04
N ALA A 26 12.52 16.61 -19.40
CA ALA A 26 11.39 17.39 -19.91
C ALA A 26 11.65 18.91 -20.02
N LYS A 27 12.82 19.38 -19.56
CA LYS A 27 13.31 20.76 -19.69
C LYS A 27 14.58 20.84 -20.54
N ASP A 28 14.82 19.83 -21.36
CA ASP A 28 15.95 19.74 -22.29
C ASP A 28 17.31 19.86 -21.59
N THR A 29 17.40 19.41 -20.33
CA THR A 29 18.68 19.36 -19.61
C THR A 29 19.49 18.18 -20.15
N PRO A 30 20.75 18.37 -20.57
CA PRO A 30 21.61 17.27 -21.01
C PRO A 30 21.77 16.20 -19.92
N GLU A 31 21.79 14.93 -20.32
CA GLU A 31 21.82 13.78 -19.40
C GLU A 31 23.04 13.79 -18.47
N GLU A 32 24.22 14.12 -18.98
CA GLU A 32 25.46 14.23 -18.19
C GLU A 32 25.33 15.30 -17.09
N VAL A 33 24.76 16.45 -17.43
CA VAL A 33 24.52 17.56 -16.49
C VAL A 33 23.48 17.19 -15.44
N ALA A 34 22.42 16.48 -15.86
CA ALA A 34 21.40 15.98 -14.95
C ALA A 34 21.99 14.96 -13.97
N THR A 35 22.79 14.02 -14.46
CA THR A 35 23.44 12.98 -13.65
C THR A 35 24.36 13.60 -12.60
N GLU A 36 25.28 14.47 -13.01
CA GLU A 36 26.19 15.15 -12.10
C GLU A 36 25.45 15.99 -11.03
N LEU A 37 24.35 16.64 -11.43
CA LEU A 37 23.51 17.38 -10.48
C LEU A 37 22.84 16.43 -9.48
N LEU A 38 22.23 15.34 -9.95
CA LEU A 38 21.54 14.38 -9.09
C LEU A 38 22.49 13.71 -8.11
N ASP A 39 23.72 13.37 -8.54
CA ASP A 39 24.77 12.84 -7.67
C ASP A 39 25.11 13.80 -6.53
N ARG A 40 25.20 15.11 -6.84
CA ARG A 40 25.44 16.14 -5.82
C ARG A 40 24.26 16.31 -4.87
N LEU A 41 23.03 16.17 -5.36
CA LEU A 41 21.84 16.27 -4.51
C LEU A 41 21.72 15.06 -3.58
N GLU A 42 22.04 13.87 -4.09
CA GLU A 42 22.09 12.63 -3.31
C GLU A 42 23.21 12.66 -2.27
N ALA A 43 24.42 13.07 -2.65
CA ALA A 43 25.53 13.27 -1.71
C ALA A 43 25.25 14.34 -0.64
N ALA A 44 24.36 15.29 -0.93
CA ALA A 44 23.89 16.30 0.02
C ALA A 44 22.67 15.84 0.86
N GLY A 45 22.18 14.62 0.67
CA GLY A 45 21.00 14.08 1.35
C GLY A 45 19.68 14.74 0.94
N LEU A 46 19.65 15.45 -0.19
CA LEU A 46 18.43 16.10 -0.71
C LEU A 46 17.58 15.15 -1.56
N VAL A 47 18.19 14.07 -2.06
CA VAL A 47 17.53 12.98 -2.77
C VAL A 47 17.91 11.70 -2.04
N ASP A 48 16.90 10.96 -1.59
CA ASP A 48 17.07 9.68 -0.92
C ASP A 48 15.90 8.77 -1.32
N ASP A 49 16.17 7.83 -2.23
CA ASP A 49 15.17 6.89 -2.72
C ASP A 49 14.77 5.87 -1.64
N ALA A 50 15.63 5.58 -0.66
CA ALA A 50 15.32 4.70 0.46
C ALA A 50 14.37 5.39 1.45
N GLU A 51 14.59 6.66 1.77
CA GLU A 51 13.67 7.46 2.56
C GLU A 51 12.31 7.59 1.85
N TYR A 52 12.33 7.89 0.55
CA TYR A 52 11.13 7.95 -0.29
C TYR A 52 10.36 6.62 -0.24
N ALA A 53 11.07 5.50 -0.41
CA ALA A 53 10.47 4.17 -0.40
C ALA A 53 9.82 3.85 0.96
N GLY A 54 10.53 4.12 2.07
CA GLY A 54 10.00 3.92 3.41
C GLY A 54 8.75 4.76 3.68
N MET A 55 8.74 6.02 3.28
CA MET A 55 7.55 6.88 3.38
C MET A 55 6.39 6.30 2.57
N LEU A 56 6.62 5.93 1.31
CA LEU A 56 5.56 5.40 0.45
C LEU A 56 4.98 4.10 1.02
N VAL A 57 5.83 3.17 1.48
CA VAL A 57 5.41 1.91 2.13
C VAL A 57 4.50 2.21 3.31
N ARG A 58 4.93 3.06 4.26
CA ARG A 58 4.13 3.44 5.42
C ARG A 58 2.77 4.01 5.03
N THR A 59 2.73 4.95 4.09
CA THR A 59 1.47 5.58 3.64
C THR A 59 0.54 4.57 2.95
N ARG A 60 1.05 3.75 2.03
CA ARG A 60 0.22 2.79 1.29
C ARG A 60 -0.30 1.66 2.18
N TYR A 61 0.51 1.24 3.13
CA TYR A 61 0.12 0.24 4.11
C TYR A 61 -0.92 0.81 5.09
N ALA A 62 -0.59 1.89 5.82
CA ALA A 62 -1.42 2.43 6.89
C ALA A 62 -2.74 3.05 6.40
N GLU A 63 -2.72 3.79 5.29
CA GLU A 63 -3.90 4.55 4.84
C GLU A 63 -4.70 3.83 3.74
N ARG A 64 -4.02 3.03 2.91
CA ARG A 64 -4.64 2.42 1.73
C ARG A 64 -4.83 0.92 1.84
N HIS A 65 -4.31 0.30 2.90
CA HIS A 65 -4.33 -1.15 3.15
C HIS A 65 -3.95 -1.93 1.89
N GLN A 66 -2.80 -1.58 1.30
CA GLN A 66 -2.25 -2.28 0.15
C GLN A 66 -1.27 -3.38 0.59
N GLY A 67 -1.28 -4.49 -0.14
CA GLY A 67 -0.32 -5.58 0.06
C GLY A 67 1.03 -5.28 -0.57
N ARG A 68 2.06 -6.02 -0.14
CA ARG A 68 3.47 -5.73 -0.50
C ARG A 68 3.68 -5.69 -2.00
N ARG A 69 3.00 -6.55 -2.77
CA ARG A 69 3.15 -6.62 -4.24
C ARG A 69 2.66 -5.35 -4.95
N ALA A 70 1.56 -4.77 -4.49
CA ALA A 70 1.05 -3.53 -5.09
C ALA A 70 1.98 -2.35 -4.79
N ILE A 71 2.53 -2.30 -3.57
CA ILE A 71 3.48 -1.28 -3.14
C ILE A 71 4.80 -1.42 -3.92
N ALA A 72 5.34 -2.64 -4.04
CA ALA A 72 6.54 -2.93 -4.85
C ALA A 72 6.38 -2.45 -6.30
N HIS A 73 5.24 -2.74 -6.91
CA HIS A 73 4.94 -2.28 -8.27
C HIS A 73 4.82 -0.74 -8.36
N GLU A 74 4.31 -0.09 -7.31
CA GLU A 74 4.29 1.38 -7.28
C GLU A 74 5.69 1.96 -7.15
N LEU A 75 6.55 1.44 -6.27
CA LEU A 75 7.94 1.86 -6.10
C LEU A 75 8.72 1.76 -7.41
N ARG A 76 8.64 0.63 -8.11
CA ARG A 76 9.25 0.43 -9.43
C ARG A 76 8.78 1.45 -10.46
N ARG A 77 7.47 1.71 -10.52
CA ARG A 77 6.91 2.74 -11.42
C ARG A 77 7.35 4.16 -11.06
N LYS A 78 7.79 4.38 -9.82
CA LYS A 78 8.39 5.65 -9.36
C LYS A 78 9.90 5.67 -9.57
N GLY A 79 10.48 4.61 -10.13
CA GLY A 79 11.90 4.51 -10.43
C GLY A 79 12.78 4.18 -9.23
N VAL A 80 12.19 3.70 -8.13
CA VAL A 80 12.95 3.08 -7.04
C VAL A 80 13.41 1.70 -7.51
N ASP A 81 14.69 1.41 -7.33
CA ASP A 81 15.29 0.13 -7.70
C ASP A 81 14.77 -1.03 -6.84
N ASP A 82 15.02 -2.27 -7.30
CA ASP A 82 14.50 -3.48 -6.67
C ASP A 82 15.06 -3.75 -5.27
N GLU A 83 16.33 -3.41 -5.01
CA GLU A 83 16.97 -3.64 -3.72
C GLU A 83 16.42 -2.67 -2.68
N THR A 84 16.35 -1.38 -3.03
CA THR A 84 15.76 -0.34 -2.17
C THR A 84 14.28 -0.63 -1.88
N ALA A 85 13.51 -1.04 -2.90
CA ALA A 85 12.11 -1.41 -2.72
C ALA A 85 11.94 -2.63 -1.81
N ALA A 86 12.78 -3.66 -1.98
CA ALA A 86 12.76 -4.85 -1.14
C ALA A 86 13.11 -4.51 0.32
N ALA A 87 14.15 -3.70 0.55
CA ALA A 87 14.57 -3.27 1.88
C ALA A 87 13.46 -2.47 2.60
N ALA A 88 12.79 -1.55 1.90
CA ALA A 88 11.68 -0.79 2.47
C ALA A 88 10.48 -1.69 2.83
N LEU A 89 10.18 -2.69 2.00
CA LEU A 89 9.08 -3.64 2.23
C LEU A 89 9.37 -4.67 3.31
N ALA A 90 10.64 -5.00 3.56
CA ALA A 90 11.06 -5.94 4.60
C ALA A 90 10.73 -5.45 6.03
N GLN A 91 10.41 -4.17 6.18
CA GLN A 91 9.93 -3.60 7.46
C GLN A 91 8.51 -4.06 7.82
N LEU A 92 7.75 -4.61 6.86
CA LEU A 92 6.42 -5.18 7.10
C LEU A 92 6.56 -6.67 7.32
N ASP A 93 6.05 -7.18 8.44
CA ASP A 93 6.01 -8.61 8.70
C ASP A 93 4.73 -9.28 8.14
N ASP A 94 4.64 -10.61 8.24
CA ASP A 94 3.54 -11.36 7.66
C ASP A 94 2.23 -11.18 8.44
N GLU A 95 2.31 -10.78 9.71
CA GLU A 95 1.15 -10.48 10.54
C GLU A 95 0.57 -9.11 10.16
N ASP A 96 1.44 -8.14 9.90
CA ASP A 96 1.10 -6.85 9.31
C ASP A 96 0.32 -7.04 7.99
N GLU A 97 0.90 -7.79 7.05
CA GLU A 97 0.25 -8.00 5.76
C GLU A 97 -1.13 -8.68 5.90
N HIS A 98 -1.26 -9.59 6.88
CA HIS A 98 -2.52 -10.22 7.20
C HIS A 98 -3.54 -9.28 7.84
N ALA A 99 -3.13 -8.44 8.79
CA ALA A 99 -3.99 -7.46 9.45
C ALA A 99 -4.56 -6.46 8.43
N ALA A 100 -3.73 -5.95 7.52
CA ALA A 100 -4.19 -5.07 6.44
C ALA A 100 -5.19 -5.77 5.49
N ALA A 101 -4.91 -7.03 5.13
CA ALA A 101 -5.83 -7.83 4.32
C ALA A 101 -7.16 -8.07 5.03
N LEU A 102 -7.14 -8.32 6.34
CA LEU A 102 -8.33 -8.54 7.17
C LEU A 102 -9.23 -7.31 7.20
N GLU A 103 -8.67 -6.11 7.33
CA GLU A 103 -9.44 -4.86 7.28
C GLU A 103 -10.11 -4.64 5.92
N VAL A 104 -9.40 -4.92 4.82
CA VAL A 104 -9.98 -4.85 3.48
C VAL A 104 -11.12 -5.88 3.33
N ALA A 105 -10.94 -7.10 3.83
CA ALA A 105 -11.95 -8.15 3.79
C ALA A 105 -13.20 -7.75 4.58
N ARG A 106 -13.04 -7.30 5.83
CA ARG A 106 -14.13 -6.83 6.70
C ARG A 106 -14.93 -5.71 6.05
N LYS A 107 -14.25 -4.70 5.50
CA LYS A 107 -14.92 -3.59 4.80
C LYS A 107 -15.72 -4.07 3.59
N LYS A 108 -15.15 -5.01 2.82
CA LYS A 108 -15.80 -5.55 1.62
C LYS A 108 -17.00 -6.44 1.95
N LEU A 109 -16.89 -7.26 2.98
CA LEU A 109 -17.99 -8.12 3.44
C LEU A 109 -19.18 -7.30 3.94
N ARG A 110 -18.91 -6.21 4.68
CA ARG A 110 -19.93 -5.27 5.13
C ARG A 110 -20.68 -4.63 3.97
N SER A 111 -19.97 -4.21 2.93
CA SER A 111 -20.57 -3.60 1.73
C SER A 111 -21.26 -4.60 0.80
N THR A 112 -21.21 -5.90 1.11
CA THR A 112 -21.79 -6.97 0.30
C THR A 112 -22.77 -7.83 1.10
N ARG A 113 -23.22 -7.34 2.25
CA ARG A 113 -24.31 -7.96 3.03
C ARG A 113 -25.57 -8.10 2.17
N GLY A 114 -26.29 -9.20 2.34
CA GLY A 114 -27.49 -9.55 1.57
C GLY A 114 -27.21 -10.22 0.22
N LEU A 115 -25.95 -10.30 -0.22
CA LEU A 115 -25.58 -11.12 -1.38
C LEU A 115 -25.34 -12.57 -0.98
N ASP A 116 -25.47 -13.46 -1.96
CA ASP A 116 -25.11 -14.87 -1.82
C ASP A 116 -23.65 -15.07 -1.37
N ARG A 117 -23.41 -16.12 -0.56
CA ARG A 117 -22.12 -16.41 0.06
C ARG A 117 -20.98 -16.54 -0.96
N ASP A 118 -21.21 -17.24 -2.07
CA ASP A 118 -20.17 -17.47 -3.08
C ASP A 118 -19.87 -16.19 -3.86
N VAL A 119 -20.88 -15.34 -4.06
CA VAL A 119 -20.70 -14.01 -4.64
C VAL A 119 -19.87 -13.11 -3.72
N ARG A 120 -20.15 -13.11 -2.41
CA ARG A 120 -19.39 -12.37 -1.40
C ARG A 120 -17.94 -12.83 -1.35
N TYR A 121 -17.71 -14.14 -1.34
CA TYR A 121 -16.38 -14.74 -1.33
C TYR A 121 -15.55 -14.29 -2.55
N ARG A 122 -16.09 -14.52 -3.76
CA ARG A 122 -15.41 -14.19 -5.03
C ARG A 122 -15.07 -12.71 -5.14
N ARG A 123 -16.02 -11.82 -4.78
CA ARG A 123 -15.82 -10.37 -4.83
C ARG A 123 -14.79 -9.87 -3.82
N THR A 124 -14.69 -10.54 -2.67
CA THR A 124 -13.71 -10.18 -1.64
C THR A 124 -12.31 -10.63 -2.05
N ILE A 125 -12.13 -11.87 -2.50
CA ILE A 125 -10.85 -12.34 -3.06
C ILE A 125 -10.39 -11.46 -4.22
N ALA A 126 -11.27 -11.11 -5.15
CA ALA A 126 -10.93 -10.23 -6.27
C ALA A 126 -10.51 -8.82 -5.81
N THR A 127 -11.09 -8.32 -4.72
CA THR A 127 -10.71 -7.02 -4.13
C THR A 127 -9.34 -7.09 -3.47
N LEU A 128 -9.06 -8.15 -2.71
CA LEU A 128 -7.77 -8.38 -2.07
C LEU A 128 -6.64 -8.55 -3.10
N GLY A 129 -6.90 -9.31 -4.18
CA GLY A 129 -5.94 -9.47 -5.27
C GLY A 129 -5.61 -8.14 -5.96
N ARG A 130 -6.60 -7.29 -6.24
CA ARG A 130 -6.36 -5.93 -6.78
C ARG A 130 -5.61 -5.01 -5.81
N LYS A 131 -5.71 -5.28 -4.51
CA LYS A 131 -4.94 -4.59 -3.47
C LYS A 131 -3.50 -5.11 -3.32
N GLY A 132 -3.15 -6.19 -4.02
CA GLY A 132 -1.79 -6.73 -4.06
C GLY A 132 -1.49 -7.81 -3.02
N PHE A 133 -2.51 -8.32 -2.31
CA PHE A 133 -2.31 -9.40 -1.34
C PHE A 133 -2.12 -10.74 -2.04
N GLY A 134 -1.22 -11.57 -1.50
CA GLY A 134 -1.03 -12.96 -1.94
C GLY A 134 -2.28 -13.81 -1.77
N GLY A 135 -2.40 -14.88 -2.55
CA GLY A 135 -3.58 -15.75 -2.54
C GLY A 135 -3.81 -16.48 -1.22
N GLU A 136 -2.75 -16.81 -0.48
CA GLU A 136 -2.84 -17.40 0.85
C GLU A 136 -3.30 -16.39 1.89
N VAL A 137 -2.62 -15.24 2.02
CA VAL A 137 -3.00 -14.13 2.89
C VAL A 137 -4.45 -13.72 2.67
N SER A 138 -4.86 -13.62 1.39
CA SER A 138 -6.23 -13.25 1.02
C SER A 138 -7.27 -14.26 1.52
N ARG A 139 -6.99 -15.56 1.38
CA ARG A 139 -7.88 -16.63 1.86
C ARG A 139 -7.95 -16.65 3.38
N ARG A 140 -6.80 -16.53 4.06
CA ARG A 140 -6.73 -16.49 5.53
C ARG A 140 -7.52 -15.30 6.08
N ALA A 141 -7.33 -14.11 5.52
CA ALA A 141 -8.02 -12.89 5.92
C ALA A 141 -9.54 -12.97 5.71
N LEU A 142 -9.97 -13.50 4.57
CA LEU A 142 -11.40 -13.69 4.29
C LEU A 142 -12.04 -14.71 5.24
N ALA A 143 -11.37 -15.82 5.52
CA ALA A 143 -11.86 -16.82 6.47
C ALA A 143 -12.04 -16.22 7.88
N ALA A 144 -11.03 -15.49 8.37
CA ALA A 144 -11.11 -14.80 9.65
C ALA A 144 -12.22 -13.73 9.69
N ALA A 145 -12.41 -12.97 8.61
CA ALA A 145 -13.47 -11.97 8.53
C ALA A 145 -14.88 -12.59 8.54
N LEU A 146 -15.09 -13.70 7.83
CA LEU A 146 -16.36 -14.43 7.82
C LEU A 146 -16.67 -15.09 9.16
N ALA A 147 -15.67 -15.69 9.81
CA ALA A 147 -15.82 -16.27 11.15
C ALA A 147 -16.27 -15.20 12.15
N LYS A 148 -15.66 -14.01 12.10
CA LYS A 148 -16.03 -12.90 12.97
C LYS A 148 -17.46 -12.39 12.75
N GLU A 149 -17.90 -12.27 11.49
CA GLU A 149 -19.30 -11.91 11.20
C GLU A 149 -20.29 -12.94 11.76
N GLY A 150 -19.97 -14.25 11.67
CA GLY A 150 -20.82 -15.31 12.22
C GLY A 150 -20.94 -15.25 13.75
N GLU A 151 -19.84 -15.00 14.46
CA GLU A 151 -19.84 -14.79 15.91
C GLU A 151 -20.71 -13.59 16.32
N ASP A 152 -20.57 -12.47 15.60
CA ASP A 152 -21.30 -11.23 15.89
C ASP A 152 -22.82 -11.41 15.64
N ASP A 153 -23.20 -12.17 14.62
CA ASP A 153 -24.60 -12.53 14.34
C ASP A 153 -25.18 -13.44 15.44
N GLU A 154 -24.42 -14.43 15.92
CA GLU A 154 -24.84 -15.31 17.03
C GLU A 154 -25.00 -14.56 18.37
N LEU A 155 -24.08 -13.64 18.68
CA LEU A 155 -24.17 -12.79 19.87
C LEU A 155 -25.36 -11.82 19.79
N GLY A 156 -25.63 -11.27 18.60
CA GLY A 156 -26.82 -10.46 18.32
C GLY A 156 -28.10 -11.22 18.61
N LEU A 157 -28.22 -12.47 18.14
CA LEU A 157 -29.37 -13.34 18.39
C LEU A 157 -29.56 -13.67 19.88
N ARG A 158 -28.47 -13.89 20.63
CA ARG A 158 -28.52 -14.18 22.09
C ARG A 158 -28.98 -12.98 22.92
N SER A 159 -28.69 -11.76 22.49
CA SER A 159 -29.08 -10.53 23.20
C SER A 159 -30.56 -10.17 23.08
N VAL A 160 -31.25 -10.71 22.07
CA VAL A 160 -32.67 -10.43 21.78
C VAL A 160 -33.63 -11.36 22.55
N VAL A 161 -33.14 -12.40 23.22
CA VAL A 161 -33.97 -13.31 24.02
C VAL A 161 -34.43 -12.58 25.31
N PRO A 162 -35.73 -12.26 25.47
CA PRO A 162 -36.20 -11.56 26.67
C PRO A 162 -36.02 -12.46 27.89
N ARG A 163 -35.39 -11.93 28.96
CA ARG A 163 -35.38 -12.56 30.27
C ARG A 163 -36.82 -12.81 30.68
N ARG A 164 -37.25 -14.08 30.71
CA ARG A 164 -38.55 -14.46 31.27
C ARG A 164 -38.61 -13.91 32.70
N ARG A 165 -39.51 -12.96 32.94
CA ARG A 165 -39.87 -12.52 34.28
C ARG A 165 -40.53 -13.70 34.99
N ASN A 166 -39.96 -14.06 36.14
CA ASN A 166 -40.56 -14.94 37.13
C ASN A 166 -41.68 -14.16 37.87
#